data_AF-A0A3R7A068-F1
#
_entry.id   AF-A0A3R7A068-F1
#
_cell.length_a   1.000
_cell.length_b   1.000
_cell.length_c   1.000
_cell.angle_alpha   90.00
_cell.angle_beta   90.00
_cell.angle_gamma   90.00
#
_symmetry.space_group_name_H-M   'P 1'
#
loop_
_entity.id
_entity.type
_entity.pdbx_description
1 polymer ?
#
loop_
_entity_poly.entity_id
_entity_poly.type
_entity_poly.pdbx_seq_one_letter_code
_entity_poly.pdbx_strand_id
1 'polypeptide(L)'
;MGFAGRTLLVIALLAATRAGVSFAATSTLYAEVATSPILVGSAFEAKILLDSTEALGAYEVELLYQPQYLAVVELNTSGSIVDTWQSGPGIFAGENNVIRLRGASSNSFEGERGELLTILFLPAQEGVAELRFHSASVSLLDGSKVTPVYGPLAIAISGSGSSGGSGESSGGGASPSSERSGGSSSGSGAPLYFSTSSPPLDSESPVFTADPSDSSKKILTLPLSSAESGAENVEVRSRTILPWSDWQPVQESASIPRGAWAVEVRTIDGRGGVARKTFYDWRAFGRFPLVLFPVFAVAAGAVVAGYAYVRLRSRREI
;
A
#
# COMPACT_ATOMS: atom_id res chain seq x y z
N MET A 1 65.59 45.45 -33.35
CA MET A 1 65.68 44.19 -32.58
C MET A 1 65.10 44.46 -31.19
N GLY A 2 63.94 43.90 -30.83
CA GLY A 2 63.42 44.05 -29.46
C GLY A 2 61.91 43.82 -29.31
N PHE A 3 61.55 42.83 -28.49
CA PHE A 3 60.36 42.81 -27.62
C PHE A 3 58.93 42.82 -28.22
N ALA A 4 58.64 42.04 -29.27
CA ALA A 4 57.24 41.85 -29.72
C ALA A 4 56.75 40.37 -29.75
N GLY A 5 57.59 39.39 -29.43
CA GLY A 5 57.31 37.98 -29.75
C GLY A 5 56.98 37.03 -28.58
N ARG A 6 56.91 37.50 -27.33
CA ARG A 6 56.80 36.60 -26.15
C ARG A 6 55.51 36.68 -25.35
N THR A 7 54.62 37.64 -25.64
CA THR A 7 53.40 37.87 -24.86
C THR A 7 52.19 37.08 -25.37
N LEU A 8 52.24 36.52 -26.59
CA LEU A 8 51.13 35.80 -27.21
C LEU A 8 51.09 34.29 -26.89
N LEU A 9 52.10 33.74 -26.21
CA LEU A 9 52.18 32.30 -25.91
C LEU A 9 51.76 31.93 -24.46
N VAL A 10 51.52 32.92 -23.60
CA VAL A 10 51.07 32.68 -22.20
C VAL A 10 49.54 32.78 -22.07
N ILE A 11 48.86 33.48 -22.99
CA ILE A 11 47.38 33.59 -22.98
C ILE A 11 46.70 32.35 -23.60
N ALA A 12 47.39 31.63 -24.50
CA ALA A 12 46.85 30.40 -25.11
C ALA A 12 47.03 29.14 -24.22
N LEU A 13 47.82 29.20 -23.14
CA LEU A 13 48.06 28.08 -22.23
C LEU A 13 47.23 28.16 -20.93
N LEU A 14 46.44 29.23 -20.74
CA LEU A 14 45.47 29.37 -19.64
C LEU A 14 44.02 29.06 -20.06
N ALA A 15 43.85 28.45 -21.24
CA ALA A 15 42.60 27.80 -21.67
C ALA A 15 42.62 26.29 -21.39
N ALA A 16 43.49 25.85 -20.48
CA ALA A 16 43.53 24.47 -19.98
C ALA A 16 42.32 24.22 -19.07
N THR A 17 41.23 23.79 -19.71
CA THR A 17 40.36 22.70 -19.24
C THR A 17 39.96 22.75 -17.77
N ARG A 18 38.97 23.58 -17.43
CA ARG A 18 38.03 23.21 -16.38
C ARG A 18 37.09 22.14 -16.95
N ALA A 19 37.59 20.91 -17.08
CA ALA A 19 36.70 19.75 -17.12
C ALA A 19 36.04 19.70 -15.73
N GLY A 20 34.86 20.33 -15.61
CA GLY A 20 34.06 20.23 -14.42
C GLY A 20 33.73 18.76 -14.20
N VAL A 21 34.27 18.19 -13.13
CA VAL A 21 33.86 16.87 -12.67
C VAL A 21 32.40 17.03 -12.29
N SER A 22 31.50 16.54 -13.14
CA SER A 22 30.09 16.44 -12.80
C SER A 22 30.00 15.23 -11.89
N PHE A 23 29.87 15.47 -10.58
CA PHE A 23 29.49 14.41 -9.67
C PHE A 23 28.07 14.02 -10.04
N ALA A 24 27.88 12.75 -10.44
CA ALA A 24 26.55 12.24 -10.65
C ALA A 24 25.79 12.33 -9.31
N ALA A 25 24.59 12.88 -9.35
CA ALA A 25 23.66 12.85 -8.23
C ALA A 25 23.58 11.41 -7.70
N THR A 26 23.89 11.21 -6.42
CA THR A 26 23.70 9.92 -5.78
C THR A 26 22.58 10.03 -4.78
N SER A 27 21.56 9.20 -4.98
CA SER A 27 20.55 8.92 -3.96
C SER A 27 20.68 7.46 -3.56
N THR A 28 20.54 7.20 -2.26
CA THR A 28 20.66 5.85 -1.69
C THR A 28 19.41 5.54 -0.90
N LEU A 29 18.77 4.42 -1.23
CA LEU A 29 17.57 3.94 -0.55
C LEU A 29 17.93 2.66 0.21
N TYR A 30 17.56 2.60 1.49
CA TYR A 30 17.89 1.47 2.36
C TYR A 30 16.80 1.23 3.41
N ALA A 31 16.83 0.04 4.00
CA ALA A 31 15.98 -0.30 5.13
C ALA A 31 16.83 -0.40 6.41
N GLU A 32 16.28 0.06 7.53
CA GLU A 32 16.90 0.01 8.85
C GLU A 32 15.92 -0.64 9.84
N VAL A 33 16.42 -1.54 10.69
CA VAL A 33 15.60 -2.20 11.72
C VAL A 33 16.10 -1.83 13.10
N ALA A 34 15.18 -1.40 13.97
CA ALA A 34 15.50 -1.10 15.35
C ALA A 34 15.66 -2.40 16.15
N THR A 35 16.90 -2.72 16.53
CA THR A 35 17.31 -3.78 17.49
C THR A 35 17.28 -5.25 17.04
N SER A 36 18.14 -6.05 17.67
CA SER A 36 18.35 -7.50 17.47
C SER A 36 18.67 -8.13 18.83
N PRO A 37 18.17 -9.34 19.18
CA PRO A 37 17.50 -10.32 18.31
C PRO A 37 16.00 -10.06 18.07
N ILE A 38 15.53 -10.38 16.87
CA ILE A 38 14.11 -10.39 16.50
C ILE A 38 13.55 -11.78 16.79
N LEU A 39 12.49 -11.85 17.59
CA LEU A 39 11.89 -13.11 18.03
C LEU A 39 10.57 -13.38 17.32
N VAL A 40 10.30 -14.65 16.99
CA VAL A 40 8.97 -15.06 16.48
C VAL A 40 7.86 -14.59 17.42
N GLY A 41 6.82 -13.99 16.85
CA GLY A 41 5.67 -13.45 17.59
C GLY A 41 5.90 -12.09 18.27
N SER A 42 7.11 -11.50 18.19
CA SER A 42 7.40 -10.16 18.70
C SER A 42 7.48 -9.16 17.54
N ALA A 43 6.57 -8.19 17.51
CA ALA A 43 6.57 -7.19 16.46
C ALA A 43 7.82 -6.31 16.51
N PHE A 44 8.32 -5.89 15.35
CA PHE A 44 9.46 -4.99 15.21
C PHE A 44 9.24 -3.96 14.09
N GLU A 45 9.93 -2.83 14.19
CA GLU A 45 9.84 -1.75 13.20
C GLU A 45 10.99 -1.82 12.19
N ALA A 46 10.64 -1.72 10.91
CA ALA A 46 11.57 -1.50 9.81
C ALA A 46 11.28 -0.15 9.15
N LYS A 47 12.30 0.72 9.11
CA LYS A 47 12.24 2.04 8.50
C LYS A 47 12.81 1.99 7.10
N ILE A 48 12.11 2.60 6.14
CA ILE A 48 12.60 2.82 4.79
C ILE A 48 13.14 4.24 4.72
N LEU A 49 14.44 4.37 4.49
CA LEU A 49 15.20 5.61 4.58
C LEU A 49 15.84 5.94 3.22
N LEU A 50 15.98 7.24 2.97
CA LEU A 50 16.54 7.82 1.75
C LEU A 50 17.62 8.85 2.11
N ASP A 51 18.79 8.70 1.50
CA ASP A 51 19.84 9.72 1.48
C ASP A 51 19.91 10.33 0.08
N SER A 52 20.12 11.65 -0.02
CA SER A 52 20.34 12.32 -1.30
C SER A 52 21.17 13.59 -1.14
N THR A 53 22.07 13.80 -2.11
CA THR A 53 22.83 15.05 -2.25
C THR A 53 22.11 16.10 -3.12
N GLU A 54 20.89 15.82 -3.57
CA GLU A 54 20.10 16.73 -4.39
C GLU A 54 18.67 16.85 -3.85
N ALA A 55 18.03 17.97 -4.19
CA ALA A 55 16.65 18.27 -3.82
C ALA A 55 15.64 17.38 -4.58
N LEU A 56 15.08 16.38 -3.88
CA LEU A 56 14.05 15.46 -4.37
C LEU A 56 12.64 15.92 -4.01
N GLY A 57 11.66 15.72 -4.90
CA GLY A 57 10.27 16.14 -4.70
C GLY A 57 9.20 15.05 -4.85
N ALA A 58 9.50 13.93 -5.51
CA ALA A 58 8.55 12.82 -5.67
C ALA A 58 9.21 11.45 -5.51
N TYR A 59 8.43 10.48 -5.05
CA TYR A 59 8.91 9.17 -4.62
C TYR A 59 7.94 8.07 -5.06
N GLU A 60 8.48 7.02 -5.67
CA GLU A 60 7.79 5.79 -6.03
C GLU A 60 8.69 4.62 -5.63
N VAL A 61 8.26 3.81 -4.67
CA VAL A 61 9.05 2.69 -4.14
C VAL A 61 8.18 1.44 -4.01
N GLU A 62 8.74 0.31 -4.42
CA GLU A 62 8.16 -1.02 -4.26
C GLU A 62 9.14 -1.91 -3.49
N LEU A 63 8.69 -2.40 -2.33
CA LEU A 63 9.46 -3.23 -1.43
C LEU A 63 8.83 -4.63 -1.35
N LEU A 64 9.60 -5.66 -1.68
CA LEU A 64 9.24 -7.06 -1.51
C LEU A 64 9.59 -7.52 -0.10
N TYR A 65 8.69 -8.30 0.48
CA TYR A 65 8.92 -9.05 1.71
C TYR A 65 8.51 -10.52 1.54
N GLN A 66 8.92 -11.36 2.48
CA GLN A 66 8.66 -12.80 2.46
C GLN A 66 7.55 -13.14 3.47
N PRO A 67 6.29 -13.36 3.03
CA PRO A 67 5.15 -13.55 3.93
C PRO A 67 5.27 -14.80 4.81
N GLN A 68 6.05 -15.81 4.38
CA GLN A 68 6.32 -16.99 5.19
C GLN A 68 7.13 -16.70 6.46
N TYR A 69 7.88 -15.59 6.48
CA TYR A 69 8.66 -15.16 7.65
C TYR A 69 8.09 -13.93 8.33
N LEU A 70 7.49 -13.01 7.57
CA LEU A 70 7.07 -11.68 8.05
C LEU A 70 5.62 -11.40 7.66
N ALA A 71 4.77 -11.12 8.64
CA ALA A 71 3.46 -10.52 8.42
C ALA A 71 3.56 -9.01 8.61
N VAL A 72 2.97 -8.23 7.70
CA VAL A 72 2.86 -6.76 7.88
C VAL A 72 1.67 -6.49 8.80
N VAL A 73 1.93 -5.80 9.92
CA VAL A 73 0.90 -5.39 10.89
C VAL A 73 0.39 -4.00 10.56
N GLU A 74 1.30 -3.06 10.30
CA GLU A 74 0.97 -1.65 10.12
C GLU A 74 1.96 -0.95 9.17
N LEU A 75 1.45 0.02 8.43
CA LEU A 75 2.22 0.96 7.61
C LEU A 75 2.05 2.36 8.19
N ASN A 76 3.09 2.89 8.83
CA ASN A 76 3.08 4.18 9.50
C ASN A 76 3.83 5.26 8.68
N THR A 77 3.18 6.41 8.49
CA THR A 77 3.69 7.55 7.72
C THR A 77 3.95 8.80 8.57
N SER A 78 3.84 8.73 9.89
CA SER A 78 3.94 9.90 10.78
C SER A 78 5.30 10.61 10.73
N GLY A 79 6.37 9.89 10.40
CA GLY A 79 7.72 10.43 10.23
C GLY A 79 8.11 10.69 8.77
N SER A 80 7.20 10.49 7.83
CA SER A 80 7.52 10.51 6.40
C SER A 80 7.89 11.90 5.89
N ILE A 81 8.89 11.99 5.03
CA ILE A 81 9.18 13.18 4.22
C ILE A 81 8.11 13.39 3.12
N VAL A 82 7.27 12.39 2.86
CA VAL A 82 6.17 12.45 1.90
C VAL A 82 4.91 12.99 2.58
N ASP A 83 4.41 14.13 2.12
CA ASP A 83 3.22 14.79 2.69
C ASP A 83 1.99 14.68 1.77
N THR A 84 2.19 14.39 0.49
CA THR A 84 1.13 14.33 -0.52
C THR A 84 1.12 12.97 -1.19
N TRP A 85 0.11 12.16 -0.88
CA TRP A 85 0.00 10.79 -1.38
C TRP A 85 -0.88 10.73 -2.63
N GLN A 86 -0.35 10.16 -3.73
CA GLN A 86 -1.19 9.82 -4.89
C GLN A 86 -2.00 8.55 -4.59
N SER A 87 -1.33 7.59 -3.97
CA SER A 87 -1.93 6.43 -3.33
C SER A 87 -1.18 6.22 -2.02
N GLY A 88 -1.90 6.13 -0.91
CA GLY A 88 -1.29 5.82 0.38
C GLY A 88 -0.49 4.51 0.31
N PRO A 89 0.47 4.30 1.22
CA PRO A 89 1.22 3.05 1.25
C PRO A 89 0.26 1.87 1.44
N GLY A 90 0.47 0.82 0.66
CA GLY A 90 -0.43 -0.33 0.63
C GLY A 90 0.30 -1.64 0.35
N ILE A 91 -0.29 -2.73 0.84
CA ILE A 91 0.18 -4.10 0.59
C ILE A 91 -0.56 -4.63 -0.63
N PHE A 92 0.17 -5.29 -1.54
CA PHE A 92 -0.35 -5.92 -2.74
C PHE A 92 0.06 -7.40 -2.71
N ALA A 93 -0.88 -8.26 -2.30
CA ALA A 93 -0.62 -9.67 -1.96
C ALA A 93 -0.36 -10.58 -3.18
N GLY A 94 -0.82 -10.24 -4.39
CA GLY A 94 -0.70 -11.09 -5.56
C GLY A 94 0.64 -11.00 -6.28
N GLU A 95 1.09 -9.79 -6.65
CA GLU A 95 2.36 -9.58 -7.39
C GLU A 95 3.59 -9.65 -6.48
N ASN A 96 3.77 -10.77 -5.77
CA ASN A 96 4.96 -11.08 -4.95
C ASN A 96 5.02 -10.40 -3.57
N ASN A 97 3.88 -10.09 -2.94
CA ASN A 97 3.84 -9.47 -1.60
C ASN A 97 4.63 -8.16 -1.56
N VAL A 98 4.15 -7.19 -2.34
CA VAL A 98 4.80 -5.89 -2.50
C VAL A 98 4.15 -4.86 -1.57
N ILE A 99 4.97 -4.11 -0.86
CA ILE A 99 4.59 -2.86 -0.23
C ILE A 99 4.91 -1.75 -1.22
N ARG A 100 3.89 -1.03 -1.69
CA ARG A 100 4.03 0.06 -2.65
C ARG A 100 3.71 1.39 -1.98
N LEU A 101 4.54 2.39 -2.22
CA LEU A 101 4.31 3.77 -1.79
C LEU A 101 4.52 4.72 -2.98
N ARG A 102 3.63 5.72 -3.11
CA ARG A 102 3.73 6.73 -4.17
C ARG A 102 3.20 8.07 -3.71
N GLY A 103 4.08 9.07 -3.72
CA GLY A 103 3.74 10.41 -3.28
C GLY A 103 4.78 11.46 -3.63
N ALA A 104 4.55 12.66 -3.13
CA ALA A 104 5.40 13.83 -3.28
C ALA A 104 5.55 14.55 -1.93
N SER A 105 6.58 15.38 -1.84
CA SER A 105 6.76 16.31 -0.73
C SER A 105 6.57 17.74 -1.20
N SER A 106 5.87 18.56 -0.41
CA SER A 106 5.71 19.99 -0.68
C SER A 106 7.03 20.75 -0.50
N ASN A 107 7.93 20.22 0.35
CA ASN A 107 9.28 20.72 0.53
C ASN A 107 10.25 19.71 -0.07
N SER A 108 11.19 20.15 -0.90
CA SER A 108 12.20 19.23 -1.41
C SER A 108 13.03 18.64 -0.26
N PHE A 109 13.33 17.35 -0.35
CA PHE A 109 14.25 16.68 0.56
C PHE A 109 15.66 16.63 -0.04
N GLU A 110 16.65 17.10 0.72
CA GLU A 110 18.07 16.96 0.46
C GLU A 110 18.74 16.70 1.82
N GLY A 111 19.53 15.64 1.94
CA GLY A 111 20.16 15.24 3.19
C GLY A 111 20.19 13.74 3.42
N GLU A 112 20.38 13.36 4.68
CA GLU A 112 20.53 11.97 5.10
C GLU A 112 19.31 11.54 5.93
N ARG A 113 19.01 10.23 5.89
CA ARG A 113 18.00 9.55 6.72
C ARG A 113 16.59 10.11 6.57
N GLY A 114 16.22 10.52 5.35
CA GLY A 114 14.85 10.91 5.02
C GLY A 114 13.93 9.70 5.12
N GLU A 115 13.06 9.66 6.13
CA GLU A 115 12.13 8.55 6.33
C GLU A 115 11.01 8.60 5.29
N LEU A 116 10.81 7.51 4.54
CA LEU A 116 9.70 7.38 3.59
C LEU A 116 8.51 6.66 4.22
N LEU A 117 8.78 5.62 4.99
CA LEU A 117 7.77 4.72 5.55
C LEU A 117 8.35 3.97 6.75
N THR A 118 7.57 3.81 7.80
CA THR A 118 7.85 2.85 8.88
C THR A 118 6.89 1.67 8.77
N ILE A 119 7.41 0.45 8.77
CA ILE A 119 6.65 -0.78 8.63
C ILE A 119 6.75 -1.57 9.93
N LEU A 120 5.61 -1.88 10.53
CA LEU A 120 5.54 -2.77 11.68
C LEU A 120 5.37 -4.20 11.17
N PHE A 121 6.37 -5.04 11.40
CA PHE A 121 6.35 -6.46 11.03
C PHE A 121 6.13 -7.34 12.25
N LEU A 122 5.42 -8.46 12.06
CA LEU A 122 5.29 -9.55 13.01
C LEU A 122 5.94 -10.81 12.43
N PRO A 123 7.07 -11.29 12.99
CA PRO A 123 7.71 -12.51 12.50
C PRO A 123 6.86 -13.74 12.78
N ALA A 124 6.59 -14.53 11.74
CA ALA A 124 5.76 -15.73 11.79
C ALA A 124 6.58 -17.03 11.95
N GLN A 125 7.82 -17.06 11.45
CA GLN A 125 8.67 -18.24 11.45
C GLN A 125 10.14 -17.86 11.71
N GLU A 126 10.88 -18.75 12.37
CA GLU A 126 12.33 -18.66 12.53
C GLU A 126 13.04 -18.78 11.17
N GLY A 127 14.12 -18.02 10.97
CA GLY A 127 14.88 -18.04 9.73
C GLY A 127 15.55 -16.72 9.40
N VAL A 128 15.88 -16.52 8.13
CA VAL A 128 16.39 -15.25 7.61
C VAL A 128 15.38 -14.72 6.61
N ALA A 129 14.68 -13.65 6.97
CA ALA A 129 13.80 -12.92 6.07
C ALA A 129 14.61 -11.88 5.29
N GLU A 130 14.26 -11.64 4.04
CA GLU A 130 14.90 -10.62 3.21
C GLU A 130 13.89 -9.55 2.80
N LEU A 131 14.22 -8.28 3.04
CA LEU A 131 13.53 -7.14 2.44
C LEU A 131 14.30 -6.69 1.21
N ARG A 132 13.61 -6.63 0.06
CA ARG A 132 14.24 -6.32 -1.23
C ARG A 132 13.47 -5.22 -1.94
N PHE A 133 14.15 -4.17 -2.36
CA PHE A 133 13.54 -3.19 -3.26
C PHE A 133 13.38 -3.81 -4.65
N HIS A 134 12.14 -3.88 -5.13
CA HIS A 134 11.82 -4.35 -6.48
C HIS A 134 12.10 -3.24 -7.48
N SER A 135 11.54 -2.06 -7.21
CA SER A 135 11.71 -0.86 -8.01
C SER A 135 11.75 0.36 -7.09
N ALA A 136 12.52 1.36 -7.50
CA ALA A 136 12.50 2.67 -6.86
C ALA A 136 12.79 3.74 -7.91
N SER A 137 12.02 4.83 -7.86
CA SER A 137 12.23 6.02 -8.66
C SER A 137 11.96 7.24 -7.79
N VAL A 138 12.92 8.14 -7.75
CA VAL A 138 12.75 9.46 -7.15
C VAL A 138 12.80 10.51 -8.26
N SER A 139 12.15 11.65 -8.07
CA SER A 139 12.17 12.75 -9.04
C SER A 139 12.71 14.02 -8.42
N LEU A 140 13.52 14.73 -9.18
CA LEU A 140 13.99 16.09 -8.88
C LEU A 140 12.84 17.10 -9.06
N LEU A 141 13.06 18.33 -8.61
CA LEU A 141 12.07 19.41 -8.71
C LEU A 141 11.72 19.81 -10.15
N ASP A 142 12.59 19.52 -11.12
CA ASP A 142 12.35 19.74 -12.54
C ASP A 142 11.53 18.59 -13.20
N GLY A 143 11.21 17.54 -12.44
CA GLY A 143 10.51 16.35 -12.90
C GLY A 143 11.41 15.25 -13.49
N SER A 144 12.74 15.48 -13.54
CA SER A 144 13.70 14.47 -13.97
C SER A 144 13.75 13.31 -12.98
N LYS A 145 13.77 12.08 -13.49
CA LYS A 145 13.81 10.86 -12.66
C LYS A 145 15.24 10.42 -12.38
N VAL A 146 15.50 10.07 -11.13
CA VAL A 146 16.74 9.44 -10.66
C VAL A 146 16.39 8.08 -10.07
N THR A 147 17.19 7.07 -10.41
CA THR A 147 17.07 5.74 -9.81
C THR A 147 18.03 5.66 -8.62
N PRO A 148 17.52 5.53 -7.38
CA PRO A 148 18.40 5.42 -6.23
C PRO A 148 19.15 4.08 -6.24
N VAL A 149 20.33 4.08 -5.62
CA VAL A 149 21.07 2.85 -5.33
C VAL A 149 20.45 2.19 -4.11
N TYR A 150 20.22 0.88 -4.14
CA TYR A 150 19.66 0.15 -3.01
C TYR A 150 20.19 -1.30 -2.95
N GLY A 151 20.15 -1.88 -1.76
CA GLY A 151 20.56 -3.26 -1.49
C GLY A 151 19.53 -4.01 -0.64
N PRO A 152 19.60 -5.35 -0.60
CA PRO A 152 18.72 -6.14 0.24
C PRO A 152 19.08 -5.98 1.73
N LEU A 153 18.07 -6.09 2.61
CA LEU A 153 18.25 -6.19 4.05
C LEU A 153 17.88 -7.60 4.52
N ALA A 154 18.86 -8.34 5.03
CA ALA A 154 18.64 -9.64 5.66
C ALA A 154 18.33 -9.46 7.16
N ILE A 155 17.27 -10.11 7.62
CA ILE A 155 16.73 -10.02 8.97
C ILE A 155 16.74 -11.42 9.58
N ALA A 156 17.59 -11.62 10.59
CA ALA A 156 17.65 -12.88 11.33
C ALA A 156 16.54 -12.94 12.39
N ILE A 157 15.66 -13.93 12.27
CA ILE A 157 14.54 -14.19 13.18
C ILE A 157 14.88 -15.44 14.00
N SER A 158 14.96 -15.27 15.31
CA SER A 158 15.21 -16.34 16.27
C SER A 158 13.91 -16.87 16.86
N GLY A 159 13.92 -18.13 17.30
CA GLY A 159 12.81 -18.68 18.06
C GLY A 159 12.48 -17.88 19.29
N SER A 160 11.18 -17.79 19.60
CA SER A 160 10.74 -17.42 20.94
C SER A 160 11.20 -18.52 21.88
N GLY A 161 12.44 -18.42 22.36
CA GLY A 161 13.05 -19.43 23.20
C GLY A 161 12.08 -19.79 24.33
N SER A 162 11.49 -20.98 24.25
CA SER A 162 11.15 -21.73 25.44
C SER A 162 12.49 -21.88 26.14
N SER A 163 12.75 -21.01 27.12
CA SER A 163 13.94 -21.07 27.95
C SER A 163 13.93 -22.47 28.53
N GLY A 164 14.69 -23.36 27.90
CA GLY A 164 14.77 -24.75 28.28
C GLY A 164 15.27 -24.74 29.71
N GLY A 165 14.33 -24.94 30.64
CA GLY A 165 14.66 -25.21 32.02
C GLY A 165 15.61 -26.38 31.98
N SER A 166 16.88 -26.11 32.27
CA SER A 166 17.84 -27.13 32.61
C SER A 166 17.27 -27.84 33.82
N GLY A 167 16.57 -28.95 33.56
CA GLY A 167 16.20 -29.92 34.55
C GLY A 167 17.48 -30.44 35.17
N GLU A 168 17.89 -29.80 36.26
CA GLU A 168 18.92 -30.27 37.15
C GLU A 168 18.35 -31.49 37.86
N SER A 169 18.50 -32.64 37.18
CA SER A 169 18.30 -33.96 37.72
C SER A 169 19.36 -34.20 38.81
N SER A 170 19.07 -33.77 40.04
CA SER A 170 19.71 -34.33 41.23
C SER A 170 18.71 -35.28 41.90
N GLY A 171 19.04 -36.57 41.87
CA GLY A 171 18.28 -37.59 42.56
C GLY A 171 18.56 -37.59 44.07
N GLY A 172 17.56 -37.99 44.85
CA GLY A 172 17.78 -38.53 46.18
C GLY A 172 16.60 -38.38 47.15
N GLY A 173 15.97 -39.50 47.50
CA GLY A 173 15.40 -39.68 48.85
C GLY A 173 13.88 -39.76 48.95
N ALA A 174 13.39 -40.95 49.30
CA ALA A 174 11.99 -41.26 49.58
C ALA A 174 11.55 -40.80 50.99
N SER A 175 10.32 -40.28 51.12
CA SER A 175 9.23 -40.86 51.93
C SER A 175 8.01 -39.93 52.05
N PRO A 176 6.79 -40.47 52.28
CA PRO A 176 5.53 -39.77 52.07
C PRO A 176 4.90 -39.28 53.37
N SER A 177 4.20 -38.14 53.32
CA SER A 177 2.99 -37.91 54.15
C SER A 177 2.27 -36.64 53.70
N SER A 178 0.98 -36.83 53.40
CA SER A 178 -0.15 -35.93 53.66
C SER A 178 0.14 -34.44 53.92
N GLU A 179 -0.45 -33.54 53.13
CA GLU A 179 -1.65 -32.83 53.61
C GLU A 179 -2.35 -32.06 52.50
N ARG A 180 -3.64 -31.91 52.76
CA ARG A 180 -4.73 -31.48 51.91
C ARG A 180 -4.92 -29.97 52.07
N SER A 181 -4.84 -29.21 50.98
CA SER A 181 -5.47 -27.88 50.83
C SER A 181 -5.35 -27.50 49.34
N GLY A 182 -6.42 -27.38 48.56
CA GLY A 182 -7.60 -26.58 48.86
C GLY A 182 -7.42 -25.13 48.37
N GLY A 183 -6.80 -24.91 47.21
CA GLY A 183 -6.61 -23.58 46.62
C GLY A 183 -7.18 -23.50 45.21
N SER A 184 -8.44 -23.10 45.11
CA SER A 184 -9.11 -22.75 43.86
C SER A 184 -8.50 -21.46 43.32
N SER A 185 -7.57 -21.56 42.35
CA SER A 185 -7.15 -20.41 41.56
C SER A 185 -8.13 -20.27 40.39
N SER A 186 -9.13 -19.41 40.59
CA SER A 186 -9.97 -18.90 39.51
C SER A 186 -9.08 -18.32 38.43
N GLY A 187 -9.01 -19.05 37.31
CA GLY A 187 -8.39 -18.60 36.09
C GLY A 187 -9.07 -17.31 35.64
N SER A 188 -8.40 -16.19 35.88
CA SER A 188 -8.59 -14.97 35.10
C SER A 188 -8.01 -15.22 33.71
N GLY A 189 -8.72 -16.07 32.94
CA GLY A 189 -8.54 -16.14 31.51
C GLY A 189 -8.87 -14.76 30.98
N ALA A 190 -7.83 -14.02 30.58
CA ALA A 190 -8.02 -12.83 29.78
C ALA A 190 -9.00 -13.21 28.66
N PRO A 191 -10.06 -12.42 28.42
CA PRO A 191 -10.95 -12.70 27.30
C PRO A 191 -10.07 -12.81 26.07
N LEU A 192 -10.09 -13.99 25.45
CA LEU A 192 -9.51 -14.17 24.13
C LEU A 192 -10.27 -13.19 23.24
N TYR A 193 -9.67 -12.02 23.02
CA TYR A 193 -10.07 -11.11 21.98
C TYR A 193 -9.76 -11.84 20.68
N PHE A 194 -10.70 -12.69 20.25
CA PHE A 194 -10.75 -13.10 18.87
C PHE A 194 -10.98 -11.80 18.11
N SER A 195 -9.89 -11.25 17.54
CA SER A 195 -9.97 -10.12 16.64
C SER A 195 -11.08 -10.42 15.66
N THR A 196 -12.20 -9.72 15.80
CA THR A 196 -13.33 -9.70 14.87
C THR A 196 -12.91 -8.92 13.63
N SER A 197 -11.68 -9.15 13.16
CA SER A 197 -11.19 -8.68 11.89
C SER A 197 -12.06 -9.40 10.87
N SER A 198 -13.05 -8.67 10.36
CA SER A 198 -13.78 -9.09 9.17
C SER A 198 -12.74 -9.55 8.15
N PRO A 199 -12.96 -10.67 7.46
CA PRO A 199 -11.96 -11.24 6.57
C PRO A 199 -11.51 -10.15 5.60
N PRO A 200 -10.19 -9.89 5.50
CA PRO A 200 -9.71 -8.82 4.64
C PRO A 200 -10.16 -9.14 3.22
N LEU A 201 -11.06 -8.32 2.70
CA LEU A 201 -11.26 -8.24 1.25
C LEU A 201 -9.99 -7.57 0.74
N ASP A 202 -8.99 -8.40 0.44
CA ASP A 202 -7.66 -7.97 0.04
C ASP A 202 -7.73 -6.89 -1.05
N SER A 203 -6.72 -6.03 -1.03
CA SER A 203 -6.54 -4.83 -1.86
C SER A 203 -6.46 -5.09 -3.37
N GLU A 204 -6.50 -6.34 -3.79
CA GLU A 204 -6.46 -6.72 -5.20
C GLU A 204 -7.72 -6.23 -5.93
N SER A 205 -7.50 -5.49 -7.01
CA SER A 205 -8.59 -5.01 -7.84
C SER A 205 -9.11 -6.19 -8.68
N PRO A 206 -10.44 -6.38 -8.78
CA PRO A 206 -10.99 -7.45 -9.60
C PRO A 206 -10.64 -7.23 -11.07
N VAL A 207 -10.45 -8.34 -11.78
CA VAL A 207 -10.16 -8.32 -13.22
C VAL A 207 -11.46 -8.41 -14.00
N PHE A 208 -11.68 -7.46 -14.91
CA PHE A 208 -12.83 -7.45 -15.81
C PHE A 208 -12.40 -7.86 -17.21
N THR A 209 -12.87 -9.02 -17.67
CA THR A 209 -12.53 -9.56 -19.01
C THR A 209 -13.79 -9.66 -19.86
N ALA A 210 -13.72 -9.37 -21.16
CA ALA A 210 -14.86 -9.57 -22.04
C ALA A 210 -15.23 -11.06 -22.12
N ASP A 211 -16.53 -11.38 -22.06
CA ASP A 211 -16.98 -12.76 -22.23
C ASP A 211 -16.90 -13.14 -23.73
N PRO A 212 -16.11 -14.17 -24.10
CA PRO A 212 -15.94 -14.55 -25.50
C PRO A 212 -17.20 -15.17 -26.10
N SER A 213 -18.11 -15.68 -25.27
CA SER A 213 -19.35 -16.34 -25.70
C SER A 213 -20.53 -15.36 -25.81
N ASP A 214 -20.52 -14.29 -25.02
CA ASP A 214 -21.60 -13.31 -24.96
C ASP A 214 -21.04 -11.88 -24.92
N SER A 215 -21.04 -11.23 -26.08
CA SER A 215 -20.55 -9.85 -26.22
C SER A 215 -21.32 -8.81 -25.39
N SER A 216 -22.48 -9.15 -24.84
CA SER A 216 -23.27 -8.28 -23.95
C SER A 216 -22.84 -8.37 -22.48
N LYS A 217 -21.95 -9.31 -22.15
CA LYS A 217 -21.48 -9.56 -20.79
C LYS A 217 -19.96 -9.41 -20.67
N LYS A 218 -19.50 -9.35 -19.44
CA LYS A 218 -18.09 -9.42 -19.05
C LYS A 218 -17.96 -10.33 -17.84
N ILE A 219 -16.83 -10.98 -17.73
CA ILE A 219 -16.47 -11.85 -16.63
C ILE A 219 -15.74 -11.01 -15.59
N LEU A 220 -16.30 -10.99 -14.38
CA LEU A 220 -15.64 -10.51 -13.17
C LEU A 220 -14.89 -11.69 -12.58
N THR A 221 -13.57 -11.64 -12.54
CA THR A 221 -12.75 -12.60 -11.80
C THR A 221 -12.36 -11.98 -10.48
N LEU A 222 -12.78 -12.60 -9.39
CA LEU A 222 -12.39 -12.18 -8.04
C LEU A 222 -11.14 -12.96 -7.65
N PRO A 223 -10.03 -12.30 -7.26
CA PRO A 223 -8.88 -12.97 -6.69
C PRO A 223 -9.22 -13.39 -5.26
N LEU A 224 -10.08 -14.40 -5.13
CA LEU A 224 -10.43 -14.98 -3.83
C LEU A 224 -9.45 -16.12 -3.59
N SER A 225 -8.53 -15.94 -2.64
CA SER A 225 -7.83 -17.07 -2.03
C SER A 225 -8.86 -17.85 -1.21
N SER A 226 -9.54 -18.79 -1.85
CA SER A 226 -10.73 -19.49 -1.34
C SER A 226 -10.45 -20.40 -0.15
N ALA A 227 -9.19 -20.66 0.19
CA ALA A 227 -8.81 -21.52 1.32
C ALA A 227 -8.57 -20.75 2.64
N GLU A 228 -8.23 -19.45 2.60
CA GLU A 228 -7.77 -18.73 3.81
C GLU A 228 -8.75 -17.67 4.32
N SER A 229 -9.71 -17.22 3.50
CA SER A 229 -10.57 -16.09 3.87
C SER A 229 -11.67 -16.42 4.89
N GLY A 230 -11.95 -17.69 5.17
CA GLY A 230 -13.04 -18.09 6.09
C GLY A 230 -14.44 -17.66 5.64
N ALA A 231 -14.60 -17.17 4.41
CA ALA A 231 -15.87 -16.78 3.84
C ALA A 231 -16.65 -18.04 3.42
N GLU A 232 -17.85 -18.22 3.96
CA GLU A 232 -18.73 -19.34 3.61
C GLU A 232 -19.49 -19.04 2.31
N ASN A 233 -19.93 -17.79 2.14
CA ASN A 233 -20.64 -17.34 0.95
C ASN A 233 -20.06 -16.03 0.43
N VAL A 234 -19.81 -15.98 -0.88
CA VAL A 234 -19.48 -14.75 -1.60
C VAL A 234 -20.59 -14.47 -2.59
N GLU A 235 -21.10 -13.25 -2.55
CA GLU A 235 -22.13 -12.78 -3.45
C GLU A 235 -21.69 -11.48 -4.12
N VAL A 236 -22.17 -11.27 -5.34
CA VAL A 236 -21.92 -10.06 -6.09
C VAL A 236 -23.22 -9.44 -6.57
N ARG A 237 -23.23 -8.12 -6.69
CA ARG A 237 -24.24 -7.39 -7.46
C ARG A 237 -23.58 -6.29 -8.26
N SER A 238 -24.22 -5.88 -9.34
CA SER A 238 -23.65 -4.90 -10.27
C SER A 238 -24.63 -3.76 -10.55
N ARG A 239 -24.08 -2.65 -11.03
CA ARG A 239 -24.85 -1.46 -11.40
C ARG A 239 -24.52 -1.08 -12.83
N THR A 240 -25.51 -1.19 -13.72
CA THR A 240 -25.43 -0.67 -15.08
C THR A 240 -25.83 0.79 -15.12
N ILE A 241 -27.01 1.19 -14.65
CA ILE A 241 -27.43 2.61 -14.70
C ILE A 241 -27.52 3.19 -13.29
N LEU A 242 -28.63 2.90 -12.61
CA LEU A 242 -28.99 3.45 -11.30
C LEU A 242 -29.44 2.39 -10.29
N PRO A 243 -30.21 1.34 -10.62
CA PRO A 243 -30.48 0.28 -9.64
C PRO A 243 -29.33 -0.70 -9.56
N TRP A 244 -29.08 -1.21 -8.36
CA TRP A 244 -28.27 -2.41 -8.17
C TRP A 244 -29.05 -3.62 -8.68
N SER A 245 -28.36 -4.60 -9.26
CA SER A 245 -28.92 -5.93 -9.47
C SER A 245 -29.18 -6.63 -8.13
N ASP A 246 -29.92 -7.73 -8.19
CA ASP A 246 -30.00 -8.66 -7.07
C ASP A 246 -28.62 -9.26 -6.76
N TRP A 247 -28.45 -9.71 -5.53
CA TRP A 247 -27.28 -10.46 -5.11
C TRP A 247 -27.27 -11.83 -5.78
N GLN A 248 -26.12 -12.20 -6.33
CA GLN A 248 -25.90 -13.49 -6.98
C GLN A 248 -24.71 -14.20 -6.30
N PRO A 249 -24.84 -15.48 -5.91
CA PRO A 249 -23.73 -16.22 -5.34
C PRO A 249 -22.64 -16.48 -6.39
N VAL A 250 -21.37 -16.40 -5.98
CA VAL A 250 -20.20 -16.52 -6.85
C VAL A 250 -19.11 -17.31 -6.13
N GLN A 251 -18.47 -18.25 -6.81
CA GLN A 251 -17.33 -18.98 -6.26
C GLN A 251 -15.99 -18.34 -6.64
N GLU A 252 -15.79 -18.00 -7.92
CA GLU A 252 -14.53 -17.43 -8.42
C GLU A 252 -14.75 -16.36 -9.50
N SER A 253 -15.76 -16.58 -10.34
CA SER A 253 -16.10 -15.65 -11.40
C SER A 253 -17.61 -15.46 -11.56
N ALA A 254 -17.98 -14.26 -12.00
CA ALA A 254 -19.37 -13.88 -12.22
C ALA A 254 -19.52 -13.24 -13.60
N SER A 255 -20.55 -13.67 -14.34
CA SER A 255 -20.93 -13.01 -15.58
C SER A 255 -21.81 -11.80 -15.24
N ILE A 256 -21.30 -10.60 -15.50
CA ILE A 256 -22.00 -9.34 -15.23
C ILE A 256 -22.27 -8.60 -16.55
N PRO A 257 -23.28 -7.72 -16.61
CA PRO A 257 -23.55 -6.95 -17.81
C PRO A 257 -22.33 -6.11 -18.22
N ARG A 258 -22.04 -6.04 -19.53
CA ARG A 258 -20.87 -5.31 -20.06
C ARG A 258 -20.88 -3.83 -19.69
N GLY A 259 -22.06 -3.24 -19.53
CA GLY A 259 -22.27 -1.84 -19.11
C GLY A 259 -22.20 -1.61 -17.59
N ALA A 260 -21.92 -2.63 -16.78
CA ALA A 260 -21.81 -2.47 -15.34
C ALA A 260 -20.58 -1.60 -15.00
N TRP A 261 -20.80 -0.45 -14.35
CA TRP A 261 -19.73 0.48 -13.95
C TRP A 261 -19.38 0.40 -12.46
N ALA A 262 -20.24 -0.25 -11.65
CA ALA A 262 -19.92 -0.58 -10.28
C ALA A 262 -20.30 -2.04 -9.98
N VAL A 263 -19.52 -2.69 -9.14
CA VAL A 263 -19.76 -4.04 -8.63
C VAL A 263 -19.55 -4.01 -7.13
N GLU A 264 -20.52 -4.48 -6.37
CA GLU A 264 -20.38 -4.68 -4.93
C GLU A 264 -20.23 -6.17 -4.66
N VAL A 265 -19.20 -6.53 -3.90
CA VAL A 265 -18.95 -7.87 -3.42
C VAL A 265 -19.30 -7.90 -1.94
N ARG A 266 -20.05 -8.92 -1.53
CA ARG A 266 -20.42 -9.19 -0.14
C ARG A 266 -19.90 -10.56 0.24
N THR A 267 -19.14 -10.62 1.32
CA THR A 267 -18.72 -11.88 1.94
C THR A 267 -19.50 -12.09 3.23
N ILE A 268 -19.95 -13.33 3.44
CA ILE A 268 -20.67 -13.77 4.62
C ILE A 268 -19.83 -14.88 5.26
N ASP A 269 -19.39 -14.67 6.49
CA ASP A 269 -18.68 -15.69 7.27
C ASP A 269 -19.65 -16.71 7.89
N GLY A 270 -19.13 -17.83 8.38
CA GLY A 270 -19.93 -18.87 9.03
C GLY A 270 -20.59 -18.49 10.37
N ARG A 271 -20.39 -17.24 10.82
CA ARG A 271 -21.05 -16.65 12.00
C ARG A 271 -22.09 -15.60 11.62
N GLY A 272 -22.32 -15.37 10.33
CA GLY A 272 -23.24 -14.35 9.80
C GLY A 272 -22.66 -12.94 9.77
N GLY A 273 -21.36 -12.76 10.00
CA GLY A 273 -20.64 -11.51 9.79
C GLY A 273 -20.60 -11.17 8.31
N VAL A 274 -20.85 -9.90 7.98
CA VAL A 274 -20.98 -9.43 6.60
C VAL A 274 -19.96 -8.33 6.32
N ALA A 275 -19.08 -8.55 5.35
CA ALA A 275 -18.21 -7.50 4.80
C ALA A 275 -18.64 -7.14 3.38
N ARG A 276 -18.50 -5.87 3.00
CA ARG A 276 -18.84 -5.37 1.65
C ARG A 276 -17.72 -4.52 1.09
N LYS A 277 -17.48 -4.65 -0.21
CA LYS A 277 -16.53 -3.81 -0.94
C LYS A 277 -17.09 -3.48 -2.32
N THR A 278 -16.99 -2.22 -2.72
CA THR A 278 -17.44 -1.76 -4.04
C THR A 278 -16.25 -1.45 -4.93
N PHE A 279 -16.27 -1.99 -6.14
CA PHE A 279 -15.29 -1.78 -7.19
C PHE A 279 -15.92 -1.01 -8.35
N TYR A 280 -15.14 -0.12 -8.97
CA TYR A 280 -15.61 0.75 -10.04
C TYR A 280 -14.83 0.49 -11.34
N ASP A 281 -15.57 0.31 -12.44
CA ASP A 281 -15.03 0.24 -13.80
C ASP A 281 -15.37 1.54 -14.54
N TRP A 282 -14.52 2.54 -14.38
CA TRP A 282 -14.70 3.86 -15.01
C TRP A 282 -14.68 3.82 -16.54
N ARG A 283 -14.11 2.76 -17.15
CA ARG A 283 -14.15 2.59 -18.62
C ARG A 283 -15.56 2.28 -19.10
N ALA A 284 -16.33 1.54 -18.31
CA ALA A 284 -17.75 1.30 -18.57
C ALA A 284 -18.58 2.57 -18.32
N PHE A 285 -18.22 3.37 -17.31
CA PHE A 285 -18.89 4.64 -17.02
C PHE A 285 -18.82 5.63 -18.20
N GLY A 286 -17.66 5.75 -18.86
CA GLY A 286 -17.49 6.64 -20.02
C GLY A 286 -18.33 6.28 -21.25
N ARG A 287 -18.93 5.08 -21.28
CA ARG A 287 -19.86 4.66 -22.34
C ARG A 287 -21.32 4.97 -22.00
N PHE A 288 -21.61 5.51 -20.82
CA PHE A 288 -22.92 6.09 -20.58
C PHE A 288 -23.12 7.19 -21.59
N PRO A 289 -24.13 7.05 -22.47
CA PRO A 289 -24.35 8.08 -23.45
C PRO A 289 -24.66 9.34 -22.65
N LEU A 290 -24.10 10.46 -23.09
CA LEU A 290 -24.32 11.82 -22.63
C LEU A 290 -25.81 12.19 -22.51
N VAL A 291 -26.78 11.27 -22.61
CA VAL A 291 -28.23 11.42 -22.61
C VAL A 291 -28.78 12.08 -21.34
N LEU A 292 -28.09 11.98 -20.20
CA LEU A 292 -28.46 12.80 -19.03
C LEU A 292 -27.97 14.24 -19.16
N PHE A 293 -26.87 14.50 -19.89
CA PHE A 293 -26.33 15.83 -20.08
C PHE A 293 -27.30 16.81 -20.76
N PRO A 294 -28.06 16.48 -21.83
CA PRO A 294 -29.07 17.40 -22.37
C PRO A 294 -30.22 17.59 -21.39
N VAL A 295 -30.60 16.59 -20.59
CA VAL A 295 -31.65 16.76 -19.56
C VAL A 295 -31.18 17.73 -18.48
N PHE A 296 -29.96 17.56 -17.97
CA PHE A 296 -29.35 18.49 -17.02
C PHE A 296 -29.12 19.88 -17.63
N ALA A 297 -28.70 19.97 -18.89
CA ALA A 297 -28.49 21.23 -19.59
C ALA A 297 -29.80 21.98 -19.83
N VAL A 298 -30.89 21.28 -20.19
CA VAL A 298 -32.23 21.86 -20.32
C VAL A 298 -32.76 22.32 -18.96
N ALA A 299 -32.62 21.51 -17.91
CA ALA A 299 -33.02 21.88 -16.56
C ALA A 299 -32.25 23.11 -16.04
N ALA A 300 -30.92 23.13 -16.21
CA ALA A 300 -30.08 24.27 -15.87
C ALA A 300 -30.45 25.51 -16.70
N GLY A 301 -30.70 25.35 -18.00
CA GLY A 301 -31.17 26.42 -18.88
C GLY A 301 -32.51 27.00 -18.43
N ALA A 302 -33.46 26.16 -18.01
CA ALA A 302 -34.75 26.59 -17.49
C ALA A 302 -34.61 27.37 -16.17
N VAL A 303 -33.72 26.93 -15.26
CA VAL A 303 -33.43 27.65 -14.01
C VAL A 303 -32.82 29.02 -14.28
N VAL A 304 -31.84 29.10 -15.19
CA VAL A 304 -31.19 30.37 -15.58
C VAL A 304 -32.19 31.31 -16.25
N ALA A 305 -33.03 30.80 -17.16
CA ALA A 305 -34.07 31.58 -17.82
C ALA A 305 -35.13 32.10 -16.82
N GLY A 306 -35.55 31.25 -15.88
CA GLY A 306 -36.47 31.64 -14.81
C GLY A 306 -35.89 32.74 -13.91
N TYR A 307 -34.62 32.62 -13.51
CA TYR A 307 -33.92 33.64 -12.74
C TYR A 307 -33.81 34.97 -13.51
N ALA A 308 -33.45 34.91 -14.80
CA ALA A 308 -33.38 36.09 -15.65
C ALA A 308 -34.75 36.78 -15.81
N TYR A 309 -35.83 36.00 -15.95
CA TYR A 309 -37.19 36.52 -16.03
C TYR A 309 -37.62 37.26 -14.76
N VAL A 310 -37.38 36.65 -13.59
CA VAL A 310 -37.69 37.28 -12.28
C VAL A 310 -36.92 38.59 -12.11
N ARG A 311 -35.62 38.61 -12.48
CA ARG A 311 -34.77 39.80 -12.40
C ARG A 311 -35.17 40.91 -13.36
N LEU A 312 -35.67 40.58 -14.55
CA LEU A 312 -36.16 41.57 -15.51
C LEU A 312 -37.51 42.17 -15.08
N ARG A 313 -38.37 41.36 -14.46
CA ARG A 313 -39.67 41.82 -13.95
C ARG A 313 -39.50 42.82 -12.79
N SER A 314 -38.58 42.56 -11.86
CA SER A 314 -38.35 43.46 -10.72
C SER A 314 -37.83 44.85 -11.11
N ARG A 315 -37.25 45.01 -12.32
CA ARG A 315 -36.81 46.32 -12.84
C ARG A 315 -37.92 47.17 -13.44
N ARG A 316 -39.12 46.63 -13.69
CA ARG A 316 -40.24 47.37 -14.29
C ARG A 316 -41.22 47.95 -13.26
N GLU A 317 -41.10 47.54 -12.00
CA GLU A 317 -41.96 47.99 -10.90
C GLU A 317 -41.30 49.08 -10.04
N ILE A 318 -40.19 49.66 -10.52
CA ILE A 318 -39.48 50.82 -9.96
C ILE A 318 -39.54 51.95 -10.99
#